data_AF-A0A9P4S551-F1
#
_entry.id   AF-A0A9P4S551-F1
#
_cell.length_a   1.000
_cell.length_b   1.000
_cell.length_c   1.000
_cell.angle_alpha   90.00
_cell.angle_beta   90.00
_cell.angle_gamma   90.00
#
_symmetry.space_group_name_H-M   'P 1'
#
loop_
_entity.id
_entity.type
_entity.pdbx_description
1 polymer ?
#
loop_
_entity_poly.entity_id
_entity_poly.type
_entity_poly.pdbx_seq_one_letter_code
_entity_poly.pdbx_strand_id
1 'polypeptide(L)' 'YDANCNCGALQFRVKLSPALGDQKVTTCNCSICLKNGYLFLYSPNETIEVVKG' A
#
# COMPACT_ATOMS: atom_id res chain seq x y z
N TYR A 1 7.91 0.73 6.98
CA TYR A 1 8.20 1.07 5.57
C TYR A 1 7.64 2.45 5.30
N ASP A 2 8.50 3.38 4.88
CA ASP A 2 8.07 4.70 4.41
C ASP A 2 7.53 4.59 2.97
N ALA A 3 6.42 5.25 2.69
CA ALA A 3 5.77 5.26 1.39
C ALA A 3 5.17 6.64 1.09
N ASN A 4 5.05 6.97 -0.19
CA ASN A 4 4.49 8.25 -0.62
C ASN A 4 3.84 8.15 -2.00
N CYS A 5 2.94 9.07 -2.31
CA CYS A 5 2.45 9.22 -3.69
C CYS A 5 3.55 9.78 -4.60
N ASN A 6 3.38 9.63 -5.92
CA ASN A 6 4.37 10.07 -6.91
C ASN A 6 4.79 11.55 -6.76
N CYS A 7 3.85 12.43 -6.40
CA CYS A 7 4.13 13.85 -6.19
C CYS A 7 4.61 14.22 -4.77
N GLY A 8 4.61 13.27 -3.82
CA GLY A 8 5.03 13.51 -2.44
C GLY A 8 4.09 14.38 -1.59
N ALA A 9 2.88 14.66 -2.09
CA ALA A 9 1.84 15.36 -1.35
C ALA A 9 1.35 14.52 -0.15
N LEU A 10 1.17 13.21 -0.39
CA LEU A 10 0.82 12.22 0.61
C LEU A 10 2.04 11.38 0.97
N GLN A 11 2.35 11.27 2.26
CA GLN A 11 3.39 10.41 2.83
C GLN A 11 2.82 9.65 4.02
N PHE A 12 3.11 8.37 4.11
CA PHE A 12 2.64 7.50 5.17
C PHE A 12 3.67 6.41 5.50
N ARG A 13 3.56 5.86 6.70
CA ARG A 13 4.36 4.73 7.16
C ARG A 13 3.47 3.54 7.42
N VAL A 14 3.94 2.37 7.01
CA VAL A 14 3.25 1.10 7.30
C VAL A 14 4.19 0.17 8.05
N LYS A 15 3.71 -0.37 9.16
CA LYS A 15 4.36 -1.47 9.88
C LYS A 15 3.79 -2.77 9.35
N LEU A 16 4.64 -3.65 8.83
CA LEU A 16 4.21 -4.92 8.26
C LEU A 16 4.79 -6.08 9.07
N SER A 17 3.97 -7.09 9.29
CA SER A 17 4.36 -8.40 9.80
C SER A 17 3.57 -9.45 9.03
N PRO A 18 4.21 -10.34 8.25
CA PRO A 18 5.67 -10.49 8.06
C PRO A 18 6.33 -9.34 7.27
N ALA A 19 7.65 -9.40 7.03
CA ALA A 19 8.37 -8.39 6.26
C ALA A 19 7.84 -8.29 4.82
N LEU A 20 8.03 -7.15 4.16
CA LEU A 20 7.43 -6.85 2.84
C LEU A 20 7.69 -7.93 1.77
N GLY A 21 8.88 -8.54 1.75
CA GLY A 21 9.22 -9.59 0.79
C GLY A 21 8.43 -10.90 0.96
N ASP A 22 7.89 -11.12 2.16
CA ASP A 22 7.12 -12.32 2.52
C ASP A 22 5.61 -12.07 2.46
N GLN A 23 5.19 -10.88 2.05
CA GLN A 23 3.79 -10.50 2.00
C GLN A 23 3.10 -11.06 0.77
N LYS A 24 1.85 -11.49 0.93
CA LYS A 24 1.02 -11.94 -0.19
C LYS A 24 0.50 -10.73 -0.96
N VAL A 25 1.01 -10.53 -2.17
CA VAL A 25 0.50 -9.53 -3.11
C VAL A 25 -0.84 -10.01 -3.67
N THR A 26 -1.84 -9.12 -3.68
CA THR A 26 -3.18 -9.40 -4.21
C THR A 26 -3.45 -8.57 -5.45
N THR A 27 -4.01 -9.21 -6.47
CA THR A 27 -4.53 -8.57 -7.68
C THR A 27 -6.05 -8.75 -7.73
N CYS A 28 -6.76 -7.70 -8.13
CA CYS A 28 -8.21 -7.74 -8.34
C CYS A 28 -8.49 -7.67 -9.85
N ASN A 29 -9.49 -8.43 -10.30
CA ASN A 29 -9.88 -8.52 -11.71
C ASN A 29 -11.01 -7.56 -12.11
N CYS A 30 -11.41 -6.61 -11.25
CA CYS A 30 -12.38 -5.60 -11.65
C CYS A 30 -11.76 -4.64 -12.69
N SER A 31 -12.61 -4.00 -13.49
CA SER A 31 -12.17 -3.19 -14.63
C SER A 31 -11.19 -2.07 -14.27
N ILE A 32 -11.39 -1.41 -13.13
CA ILE A 32 -10.51 -0.32 -12.68
C ILE A 32 -9.14 -0.84 -12.23
N CYS A 33 -9.09 -1.97 -11.52
CA CYS A 33 -7.82 -2.54 -11.05
C CYS A 33 -6.99 -3.06 -12.21
N LEU A 34 -7.62 -3.73 -13.17
CA LEU A 34 -6.94 -4.21 -14.38
C LEU A 34 -6.42 -3.05 -15.23
N LYS A 35 -7.25 -2.01 -15.46
CA LYS A 35 -6.86 -0.85 -16.27
C LYS A 35 -5.67 -0.09 -15.68
N ASN A 36 -5.61 0.03 -14.35
CA ASN A 36 -4.56 0.79 -13.66
C ASN A 36 -3.37 -0.07 -13.21
N GLY A 37 -3.43 -1.40 -13.38
CA GLY A 37 -2.35 -2.31 -12.99
C GLY A 37 -2.08 -2.34 -11.48
N TYR A 38 -3.12 -2.20 -10.66
CA TYR A 38 -2.94 -2.13 -9.21
C TYR A 38 -2.50 -3.46 -8.60
N LEU A 39 -1.50 -3.37 -7.71
CA LEU A 39 -1.05 -4.42 -6.81
C LEU A 39 -1.36 -4.00 -5.39
N PHE A 40 -2.04 -4.87 -4.64
CA PHE A 40 -2.49 -4.56 -3.29
C PHE A 40 -1.76 -5.39 -2.24
N LEU A 41 -1.58 -4.76 -1.09
CA LEU A 41 -1.23 -5.39 0.17
C LEU A 41 -2.25 -4.91 1.20
N TYR A 42 -2.79 -5.82 2.00
CA TYR A 42 -3.75 -5.50 3.05
C TYR A 42 -3.05 -5.48 4.40
N SER A 43 -3.19 -4.37 5.13
CA SER A 43 -2.67 -4.20 6.48
C SER A 43 -3.76 -3.63 7.39
N PRO A 44 -3.80 -3.96 8.69
CA PRO A 44 -4.73 -3.34 9.63
C PRO A 44 -4.51 -1.83 9.71
N ASN A 45 -5.58 -1.05 9.89
CA ASN A 45 -5.49 0.43 9.92
C ASN A 45 -4.54 0.93 11.01
N GLU A 46 -4.47 0.25 12.15
CA GLU A 46 -3.60 0.58 13.29
C GLU A 46 -2.10 0.57 12.93
N THR A 47 -1.75 -0.15 11.86
CA THR A 47 -0.37 -0.29 11.40
C THR A 47 0.06 0.81 10.43
N ILE A 48 -0.88 1.69 10.05
CA ILE A 48 -0.69 2.76 9.08
C ILE A 48 -0.67 4.10 9.82
N GLU A 49 0.37 4.87 9.60
CA GLU A 49 0.54 6.23 10.13
C GLU A 49 0.66 7.21 8.96
N VAL A 50 -0.28 8.16 8.86
CA VAL A 50 -0.18 9.24 7.86
C VAL A 50 0.78 10.30 8.40
N VAL A 51 1.88 10.53 7.69
CA VAL A 51 2.94 11.48 8.08
C VAL A 51 2.65 12.87 7.50
N LYS A 52 2.11 12.92 6.28
CA LYS A 52 1.78 14.14 5.55
C LYS A 52 0.63 13.86 4.58
N GLY A 53 -0.37 14.73 4.50
CA GLY A 53 -1.52 14.57 3.60
C GLY A 53 -2.24 15.88 3.37
#